data_AF-A0A7L8AF70-F1
#
_entry.id   AF-A0A7L8AF70-F1
#
_cell.length_a   1.000
_cell.length_b   1.000
_cell.length_c   1.000
_cell.angle_alpha   90.00
_cell.angle_beta   90.00
_cell.angle_gamma   90.00
#
_symmetry.space_group_name_H-M   'P 1'
#
loop_
_entity.id
_entity.type
_entity.pdbx_description
1 polymer ?
#
loop_
_entity_poly.entity_id
_entity_poly.type
_entity_poly.pdbx_seq_one_letter_code
_entity_poly.pdbx_strand_id
1 'polypeptide(L)' 'MAKAKLVKIEILEPVAGKYLMSANIGDVIEIDATQATVLVENNDAKFVK' A
#
# COMPACT_ATOMS: atom_id res chain seq x y z
N MET A 1 -10.08 -20.54 1.74
CA MET A 1 -9.30 -19.31 1.97
C MET A 1 -9.27 -18.55 0.66
N ALA A 2 -9.94 -17.39 0.60
CA ALA A 2 -10.05 -16.62 -0.63
C ALA A 2 -8.66 -16.10 -1.03
N LYS A 3 -8.29 -16.30 -2.30
CA LYS A 3 -7.05 -15.81 -2.89
C LYS A 3 -7.01 -14.29 -2.69
N ALA A 4 -6.10 -13.82 -1.85
CA ALA A 4 -5.98 -12.40 -1.59
C ALA A 4 -5.66 -11.69 -2.91
N LYS A 5 -6.51 -10.73 -3.29
CA LYS A 5 -6.30 -9.96 -4.53
C LYS A 5 -5.17 -8.99 -4.25
N LEU A 6 -4.03 -9.22 -4.89
CA LEU A 6 -2.91 -8.29 -4.88
C LEU A 6 -3.23 -7.12 -5.81
N VAL A 7 -2.88 -5.91 -5.38
CA VAL A 7 -3.08 -4.66 -6.11
C VAL A 7 -1.82 -3.81 -5.98
N LYS A 8 -1.58 -2.96 -6.98
CA LYS A 8 -0.45 -2.04 -6.99
C LYS A 8 -0.83 -0.69 -6.39
N ILE A 9 -0.02 -0.21 -5.48
CA ILE A 9 -0.15 1.12 -4.88
C ILE A 9 1.17 1.86 -4.95
N GLU A 10 1.10 3.18 -5.08
CA GLU A 10 2.23 4.09 -4.98
C GLU A 10 2.18 4.78 -3.62
N ILE A 11 3.26 4.69 -2.88
CA ILE A 11 3.38 5.28 -1.55
C ILE A 11 3.55 6.80 -1.69
N LEU A 12 2.74 7.57 -0.98
CA LEU A 12 2.77 9.04 -0.99
C LEU A 12 3.41 9.61 0.28
N GLU A 13 3.30 8.89 1.40
CA GLU A 13 3.86 9.29 2.69
C GLU A 13 4.84 8.25 3.25
N PRO A 14 5.75 8.62 4.17
CA PRO A 14 6.63 7.65 4.78
C PRO A 14 5.82 6.65 5.63
N VAL A 15 5.72 5.42 5.14
CA VAL A 15 5.04 4.30 5.83
C VAL A 15 5.97 3.48 6.71
N ALA A 16 7.29 3.72 6.63
CA ALA A 16 8.30 3.05 7.42
C ALA A 16 8.07 3.28 8.92
N GLY A 17 7.75 2.20 9.66
CA GLY A 17 7.51 2.22 11.09
C GLY A 17 6.04 2.39 11.51
N LYS A 18 5.17 2.92 10.64
CA LYS A 18 3.71 2.88 10.83
C LYS A 18 3.15 1.50 10.49
N TYR A 19 3.73 0.89 9.47
CA TYR A 19 3.38 -0.43 9.00
C TYR A 19 4.68 -1.25 8.92
N LEU A 20 4.60 -2.58 9.07
CA LEU A 20 5.73 -3.51 8.94
C LEU A 20 6.18 -3.65 7.47
N MET A 21 6.37 -2.54 6.79
CA MET A 21 6.72 -2.43 5.38
C MET A 21 7.80 -1.37 5.21
N SER A 22 8.82 -1.72 4.44
CA SER A 22 9.94 -0.86 4.08
C SER A 22 9.73 -0.36 2.66
N ALA A 23 8.83 0.61 2.50
CA ALA A 23 8.59 1.28 1.23
C ALA A 23 8.81 2.79 1.42
N ASN A 24 9.45 3.41 0.43
CA ASN A 24 9.73 4.84 0.43
C ASN A 24 8.64 5.59 -0.33
N ILE A 25 8.58 6.91 -0.13
CA ILE A 25 7.71 7.78 -0.91
C ILE A 25 8.07 7.67 -2.39
N GLY A 26 7.07 7.44 -3.24
CA GLY A 26 7.19 7.23 -4.68
C GLY A 26 7.40 5.78 -5.10
N ASP A 27 7.64 4.86 -4.15
CA ASP A 27 7.76 3.43 -4.48
C ASP A 27 6.39 2.86 -4.86
N VAL A 28 6.39 2.03 -5.90
CA VAL A 28 5.21 1.24 -6.29
C VAL A 28 5.38 -0.17 -5.78
N ILE A 29 4.50 -0.58 -4.88
CA ILE A 29 4.50 -1.92 -4.28
C ILE A 29 3.21 -2.67 -4.61
N GLU A 30 3.30 -3.99 -4.64
CA GLU A 30 2.16 -4.88 -4.84
C GLU A 30 1.82 -5.56 -3.50
N ILE A 31 0.59 -5.31 -3.02
CA ILE A 31 0.16 -5.69 -1.67
C ILE A 31 -1.31 -6.14 -1.70
N ASP A 32 -1.77 -6.78 -0.64
CA ASP A 32 -3.17 -7.21 -0.53
C ASP A 32 -4.13 -6.02 -0.60
N ALA A 33 -5.23 -6.20 -1.33
CA ALA A 33 -6.26 -5.18 -1.51
C ALA A 33 -6.78 -4.62 -0.18
N THR A 34 -6.92 -5.44 0.86
CA THR A 34 -7.35 -4.98 2.18
C THR A 34 -6.35 -4.01 2.81
N GLN A 35 -5.05 -4.31 2.73
CA GLN A 35 -4.01 -3.42 3.25
C GLN A 35 -3.86 -2.17 2.39
N ALA A 36 -3.95 -2.32 1.06
CA ALA A 36 -3.94 -1.22 0.12
C ALA A 36 -5.07 -0.22 0.41
N THR A 37 -6.29 -0.71 0.66
CA THR A 37 -7.43 0.16 1.01
C THR A 37 -7.14 0.97 2.27
N VAL A 38 -6.58 0.37 3.32
CA VAL A 38 -6.22 1.09 4.56
C VAL A 38 -5.19 2.19 4.29
N LEU A 39 -4.16 1.90 3.50
CA LEU A 39 -3.12 2.86 3.14
C LEU A 39 -3.69 4.03 2.32
N VAL A 40 -4.62 3.74 1.41
CA VAL A 40 -5.28 4.76 0.58
C VAL A 40 -6.28 5.59 1.39
N GLU A 41 -7.08 4.97 2.27
CA GLU A 41 -8.01 5.67 3.17
C GLU A 41 -7.29 6.60 4.15
N ASN A 42 -6.09 6.23 4.59
CA ASN A 42 -5.23 7.06 5.43
C ASN A 42 -4.44 8.13 4.65
N ASN A 43 -4.60 8.20 3.33
CA ASN A 43 -3.82 9.05 2.41
C ASN A 43 -2.30 8.75 2.41
N ASP A 44 -1.88 7.60 2.92
CA ASP A 44 -0.47 7.18 2.90
C ASP A 44 -0.04 6.69 1.50
N ALA A 45 -1.00 6.26 0.66
CA ALA A 45 -0.74 5.73 -0.69
C ALA A 45 -1.89 6.03 -1.68
N LYS A 46 -1.68 5.76 -2.98
CA LYS A 46 -2.72 5.78 -4.03
C LYS A 46 -2.69 4.50 -4.87
N PHE A 47 -3.83 4.09 -5.40
CA PHE A 47 -3.89 2.97 -6.35
C PHE A 47 -3.20 3.33 -7.68
N VAL A 48 -2.40 2.40 -8.17
CA VAL A 48 -1.76 2.49 -9.49
C VAL A 48 -2.48 1.53 -10.43
N LYS A 49 -2.77 2.02 -11.64
CA LYS A 49 -3.52 1.29 -12.67
C LYS A 49 -2.64 0.31 -13.45
#